data_AF-A0A1B9AEF9-F1
#
_entry.id   AF-A0A1B9AEF9-F1
#
_cell.length_a   1.000
_cell.length_b   1.000
_cell.length_c   1.000
_cell.angle_alpha   90.00
_cell.angle_beta   90.00
_cell.angle_gamma   90.00
#
_symmetry.space_group_name_H-M   'P 1'
#
loop_
_entity.id
_entity.type
_entity.pdbx_description
1 polymer ?
#
loop_
_entity_poly.entity_id
_entity_poly.type
_entity_poly.pdbx_seq_one_letter_code
_entity_poly.pdbx_strand_id
1 'polypeptide(L)'
;MSSKAIERAIKKLIKRIKNGSLENLQDINIDKILNNIADEYKEDVLGQIIDHEYNYKRSKGIALSSLVSSKGKEFESDWSSINYRLSVIPGKDAFSKLNKFLQKEWKISISHQQVLQNLTKREIDEEIVGIFLALEQFLERNVSASF
;
A
#
# COMPACT_ATOMS: atom_id res chain seq x y z
N MET A 1 1.24 -0.81 0.66
CA MET A 1 1.70 -0.50 -0.73
C MET A 1 2.71 0.65 -0.68
N SER A 2 3.95 0.51 -1.16
CA SER A 2 4.95 1.62 -1.10
C SER A 2 4.67 2.67 -2.18
N SER A 3 4.38 3.91 -1.76
CA SER A 3 4.19 5.04 -2.69
C SER A 3 5.47 5.39 -3.43
N LYS A 4 6.63 5.32 -2.77
CA LYS A 4 7.93 5.62 -3.36
C LYS A 4 8.35 4.60 -4.42
N ALA A 5 8.03 3.32 -4.23
CA ALA A 5 8.29 2.29 -5.25
C ALA A 5 7.44 2.52 -6.50
N ILE A 6 6.18 2.91 -6.33
CA ILE A 6 5.28 3.28 -7.42
C ILE A 6 5.83 4.50 -8.17
N GLU A 7 6.25 5.54 -7.44
CA GLU A 7 6.82 6.76 -8.02
C GLU A 7 8.04 6.45 -8.91
N ARG A 8 8.96 5.62 -8.40
CA ARG A 8 10.15 5.18 -9.14
C ARG A 8 9.77 4.38 -10.39
N ALA A 9 8.81 3.46 -10.28
CA ALA A 9 8.33 2.67 -11.41
C ALA A 9 7.73 3.54 -12.51
N ILE A 10 6.89 4.52 -12.15
CA ILE A 10 6.28 5.49 -13.07
C ILE A 10 7.36 6.32 -13.76
N LYS A 11 8.27 6.94 -12.98
CA LYS A 11 9.35 7.77 -13.52
C LYS A 11 10.23 6.99 -14.51
N LYS A 12 10.58 5.74 -14.16
CA LYS A 12 11.36 4.84 -15.03
C LYS A 12 10.61 4.51 -16.33
N LEU A 13 9.30 4.26 -16.25
CA LEU A 13 8.48 3.95 -17.42
C LEU A 13 8.34 5.15 -18.36
N ILE A 14 8.04 6.34 -17.83
CA ILE A 14 7.88 7.55 -18.65
C ILE A 14 9.21 7.92 -19.31
N LYS A 15 10.34 7.82 -18.59
CA LYS A 15 11.68 8.05 -19.17
C LYS A 15 11.95 7.13 -20.37
N ARG A 16 11.52 5.86 -20.30
CA ARG A 16 11.67 4.88 -21.39
C ARG A 16 10.81 5.22 -22.61
N ILE A 17 9.58 5.68 -22.40
CA ILE A 17 8.61 5.91 -23.49
C ILE A 17 8.87 7.25 -24.20
N LYS A 18 9.25 8.30 -23.46
CA LYS A 18 9.36 9.67 -23.99
C LYS A 18 10.76 10.08 -24.47
N ASN A 19 11.67 9.14 -24.72
CA ASN A 19 13.06 9.42 -25.15
C ASN A 19 13.74 10.57 -24.40
N GLY A 20 13.57 10.63 -23.06
CA GLY A 20 14.25 11.63 -22.22
C GLY A 20 13.58 13.01 -22.08
N SER A 21 12.44 13.29 -22.73
CA SER A 21 11.70 14.54 -22.50
C SER A 21 10.98 14.53 -21.13
N LEU A 22 11.71 15.02 -20.12
CA LEU A 22 11.35 15.08 -18.70
C LEU A 22 10.52 16.32 -18.33
N GLU A 23 10.18 17.17 -19.29
CA GLU A 23 9.59 18.51 -19.04
C GLU A 23 8.23 18.47 -18.32
N ASN A 24 7.56 17.31 -18.28
CA ASN A 24 6.29 17.11 -17.56
C ASN A 24 6.40 16.17 -16.33
N LEU A 25 7.60 15.78 -15.92
CA LEU A 25 7.82 14.75 -14.88
C LEU A 25 8.24 15.28 -13.51
N GLN A 26 8.65 16.55 -13.41
CA GLN A 26 9.19 17.10 -12.16
C GLN A 26 8.14 17.25 -11.04
N ASP A 27 6.84 17.27 -11.38
CA ASP A 27 5.75 17.55 -10.43
C ASP A 27 4.82 16.36 -10.11
N ILE A 28 5.23 15.12 -10.38
CA ILE A 28 4.38 13.97 -9.99
C ILE A 28 4.36 13.83 -8.46
N ASN A 29 3.25 14.26 -7.85
CA ASN A 29 2.94 13.98 -6.46
C ASN A 29 2.10 12.69 -6.36
N ILE A 30 2.80 11.55 -6.28
CA ILE A 30 2.14 10.24 -6.16
C ILE A 30 1.31 10.12 -4.88
N ASP A 31 1.78 10.73 -3.79
CA ASP A 31 1.10 10.67 -2.49
C ASP A 31 -0.26 11.37 -2.57
N LYS A 32 -0.36 12.48 -3.32
CA LYS A 32 -1.64 13.15 -3.59
C LYS A 32 -2.60 12.27 -4.41
N ILE A 33 -2.10 11.59 -5.44
CA ILE A 33 -2.91 10.68 -6.27
C ILE A 33 -3.44 9.52 -5.42
N LEU A 34 -2.56 8.91 -4.63
CA LEU A 34 -2.91 7.80 -3.75
C LEU A 34 -3.85 8.22 -2.61
N ASN A 35 -3.70 9.43 -2.06
CA ASN A 35 -4.63 9.98 -1.09
C ASN A 35 -6.04 10.11 -1.67
N ASN A 36 -6.17 10.70 -2.86
CA ASN A 36 -7.46 10.83 -3.52
C ASN A 36 -8.12 9.46 -3.75
N ILE A 37 -7.35 8.48 -4.21
CA ILE A 37 -7.85 7.11 -4.40
C ILE A 37 -8.27 6.50 -3.07
N ALA A 38 -7.48 6.69 -2.00
CA ALA A 38 -7.77 6.15 -0.68
C ALA A 38 -9.04 6.76 -0.08
N ASP A 39 -9.24 8.06 -0.24
CA ASP A 39 -10.42 8.77 0.29
C ASP A 39 -11.74 8.23 -0.29
N GLU A 40 -11.72 7.71 -1.52
CA GLU A 40 -12.89 7.01 -2.11
C GLU A 40 -13.31 5.74 -1.33
N TYR A 41 -12.44 5.19 -0.48
CA TYR A 41 -12.71 4.00 0.33
C TYR A 41 -12.94 4.30 1.80
N LYS A 42 -12.89 5.57 2.22
CA LYS A 42 -12.91 5.94 3.65
C LYS A 42 -14.14 5.38 4.37
N GLU A 43 -15.32 5.66 3.82
CA GLU A 43 -16.60 5.26 4.42
C GLU A 43 -16.77 3.75 4.41
N ASP A 44 -16.40 3.09 3.31
CA ASP A 44 -16.48 1.62 3.19
C ASP A 44 -15.58 0.92 4.22
N VAL A 45 -14.34 1.40 4.39
CA VAL A 45 -13.40 0.85 5.37
C VAL A 45 -13.91 1.10 6.80
N LEU A 46 -14.41 2.30 7.10
CA LEU A 46 -14.98 2.60 8.41
C LEU A 46 -16.17 1.68 8.73
N GLY A 47 -17.07 1.49 7.76
CA GLY A 47 -18.21 0.58 7.89
C GLY A 47 -17.76 -0.86 8.20
N GLN A 48 -16.78 -1.37 7.46
CA GLN A 48 -16.24 -2.72 7.67
C GLN A 48 -15.59 -2.88 9.06
N ILE A 49 -14.86 -1.86 9.53
CA ILE A 49 -14.25 -1.89 10.87
C ILE A 49 -15.33 -1.92 11.96
N ILE A 50 -16.35 -1.06 11.83
CA ILE A 50 -17.46 -1.00 12.80
C ILE A 50 -18.22 -2.33 12.81
N ASP A 51 -18.55 -2.88 11.64
CA ASP A 51 -19.27 -4.14 11.51
C ASP A 51 -18.48 -5.31 12.13
N HIS A 52 -17.18 -5.38 11.86
CA HIS A 52 -16.30 -6.40 12.43
C HIS A 52 -16.27 -6.31 13.96
N GLU A 53 -16.08 -5.12 14.51
CA GLU A 53 -16.01 -4.90 15.94
C GLU A 53 -17.35 -5.10 16.64
N TYR A 54 -18.45 -4.71 16.00
CA TYR A 54 -19.78 -4.92 16.53
C TYR A 54 -20.08 -6.40 16.65
N ASN A 55 -19.77 -7.19 15.63
CA ASN A 55 -19.93 -8.64 15.66
C ASN A 55 -19.11 -9.30 16.77
N TYR A 56 -17.89 -8.83 17.02
CA TYR A 56 -17.04 -9.32 18.11
C TYR A 56 -17.54 -8.92 19.50
N LYS A 57 -18.09 -7.71 19.65
CA LYS A 57 -18.52 -7.14 20.94
C LYS A 57 -20.00 -7.31 21.24
N ARG A 58 -20.79 -7.86 20.32
CA ARG A 58 -22.24 -8.08 20.48
C ARG A 58 -22.58 -8.85 21.75
N SER A 59 -21.78 -9.87 22.08
CA SER A 59 -21.95 -10.69 23.29
C SER A 59 -21.66 -9.94 24.60
N LYS A 60 -21.01 -8.76 24.53
CA LYS A 60 -20.61 -7.94 25.69
C LYS A 60 -21.61 -6.82 26.02
N GLY A 61 -22.75 -6.75 25.32
CA GLY A 61 -23.82 -5.78 25.60
C GLY A 61 -23.47 -4.32 25.28
N ILE A 62 -22.43 -4.08 24.49
CA ILE A 62 -22.01 -2.73 24.11
C ILE A 62 -23.03 -2.12 23.14
N ALA A 63 -23.51 -0.91 23.45
CA ALA A 63 -24.41 -0.17 22.57
C ALA A 63 -23.70 0.23 21.26
N LEU A 64 -24.37 0.00 20.13
CA LEU A 64 -23.85 0.32 18.80
C LEU A 64 -23.42 1.79 18.68
N SER A 65 -24.20 2.72 19.22
CA SER A 65 -23.88 4.16 19.21
C SER A 65 -22.56 4.49 19.92
N SER A 66 -22.28 3.80 21.03
CA SER A 66 -21.02 3.97 21.78
C SER A 66 -19.83 3.40 21.00
N LEU A 67 -20.03 2.27 20.33
CA LEU A 67 -19.02 1.68 19.46
C LEU A 67 -18.70 2.58 18.27
N VAL A 68 -19.73 3.05 17.54
CA VAL A 68 -19.58 3.94 16.39
C VAL A 68 -18.84 5.22 16.79
N SER A 69 -19.19 5.83 17.92
CA SER A 69 -18.53 7.06 18.38
C SER A 69 -17.06 6.84 18.75
N SER A 70 -16.75 5.76 19.46
CA SER A 70 -15.37 5.46 19.87
C SER A 70 -14.50 5.04 18.68
N LYS A 71 -14.97 4.11 17.85
CA LYS A 71 -14.24 3.63 16.67
C LYS A 71 -14.15 4.67 15.56
N GLY A 72 -15.15 5.52 15.39
CA GLY A 72 -15.07 6.64 14.46
C GLY A 72 -13.92 7.60 14.82
N LYS A 73 -13.73 7.93 16.10
CA LYS A 73 -12.63 8.80 16.54
C LYS A 73 -11.25 8.16 16.34
N GLU A 74 -11.12 6.88 16.70
CA GLU A 74 -9.89 6.10 16.47
C GLU A 74 -9.56 6.04 14.99
N PHE A 75 -10.55 5.71 14.17
CA PHE A 75 -10.41 5.65 12.72
C PHE A 75 -10.00 6.99 12.11
N GLU A 76 -10.62 8.11 12.50
CA GLU A 76 -10.24 9.43 11.96
C GLU A 76 -8.78 9.79 12.30
N SER A 77 -8.32 9.44 13.51
CA SER A 77 -6.93 9.61 13.91
C SER A 77 -6.00 8.80 13.02
N ASP A 78 -6.28 7.51 12.85
CA ASP A 78 -5.46 6.61 12.03
C ASP A 78 -5.52 6.96 10.54
N TRP A 79 -6.69 7.40 10.06
CA TRP A 79 -6.89 7.85 8.69
C TRP A 79 -6.08 9.09 8.34
N SER A 80 -5.54 9.84 9.30
CA SER A 80 -4.58 10.91 8.99
C SER A 80 -3.27 10.39 8.38
N SER A 81 -2.93 9.12 8.62
CA SER A 81 -1.72 8.46 8.14
C SER A 81 -1.93 7.80 6.77
N ILE A 82 -1.19 8.26 5.76
CA ILE A 82 -1.18 7.60 4.44
C ILE A 82 -0.76 6.12 4.53
N ASN A 83 0.16 5.79 5.44
CA ASN A 83 0.60 4.41 5.63
C ASN A 83 -0.54 3.54 6.12
N TYR A 84 -1.35 4.05 7.06
CA TYR A 84 -2.54 3.36 7.52
C TYR A 84 -3.54 3.20 6.37
N ARG A 85 -3.90 4.28 5.67
CA ARG A 85 -4.82 4.24 4.52
C ARG A 85 -4.44 3.15 3.51
N LEU A 86 -3.19 3.14 3.06
CA LEU A 86 -2.69 2.18 2.07
C LEU A 86 -2.56 0.74 2.59
N SER A 87 -2.70 0.52 3.89
CA SER A 87 -2.72 -0.80 4.51
C SER A 87 -4.13 -1.39 4.63
N VAL A 88 -5.16 -0.54 4.72
CA VAL A 88 -6.55 -0.97 4.98
C VAL A 88 -7.47 -0.92 3.76
N ILE A 89 -7.13 -0.15 2.72
CA ILE A 89 -7.94 -0.11 1.50
C ILE A 89 -7.78 -1.38 0.63
N PRO A 90 -8.77 -1.72 -0.22
CA PRO A 90 -8.65 -2.81 -1.19
C PRO A 90 -7.52 -2.57 -2.20
N GLY A 91 -6.35 -3.16 -1.94
CA GLY A 91 -5.13 -2.85 -2.70
C GLY A 91 -5.21 -3.11 -4.20
N LYS A 92 -5.91 -4.17 -4.64
CA LYS A 92 -6.09 -4.49 -6.07
C LYS A 92 -6.95 -3.43 -6.78
N ASP A 93 -8.02 -2.99 -6.13
CA ASP A 93 -8.92 -2.00 -6.70
C ASP A 93 -8.27 -0.62 -6.71
N ALA A 94 -7.57 -0.26 -5.63
CA ALA A 94 -6.76 0.95 -5.56
C ALA A 94 -5.69 0.98 -6.68
N PHE A 95 -5.01 -0.14 -6.93
CA PHE A 95 -4.03 -0.26 -8.01
C PHE A 95 -4.68 -0.18 -9.41
N SER A 96 -5.89 -0.73 -9.57
CA SER A 96 -6.69 -0.58 -10.79
C SER A 96 -7.08 0.88 -11.03
N LYS A 97 -7.55 1.59 -10.00
CA LYS A 97 -7.85 3.03 -10.07
C LYS A 97 -6.63 3.87 -10.38
N LEU A 98 -5.48 3.55 -9.77
CA LEU A 98 -4.20 4.16 -10.10
C LEU A 98 -3.89 4.00 -11.60
N ASN A 99 -3.99 2.78 -12.14
CA ASN A 99 -3.76 2.55 -13.57
C ASN A 99 -4.75 3.30 -14.47
N LYS A 100 -6.02 3.43 -14.08
CA LYS A 100 -6.98 4.28 -14.81
C LYS A 100 -6.54 5.75 -14.83
N PHE A 101 -6.07 6.28 -13.69
CA PHE A 101 -5.52 7.63 -13.60
C PHE A 101 -4.30 7.79 -14.52
N LEU A 102 -3.31 6.90 -14.39
CA LEU A 102 -2.08 6.92 -15.19
C LEU A 102 -2.36 6.83 -16.70
N GLN A 103 -3.33 6.01 -17.09
CA GLN A 103 -3.72 5.86 -18.49
C GLN A 103 -4.43 7.12 -19.01
N LYS A 104 -5.27 7.75 -18.17
CA LYS A 104 -5.95 9.00 -18.54
C LYS A 104 -4.95 10.12 -18.77
N GLU A 105 -4.11 10.38 -17.76
CA GLU A 105 -3.22 11.55 -17.70
C GLU A 105 -1.95 11.37 -18.55
N TRP A 106 -1.35 10.18 -18.55
CA TRP A 106 -0.02 9.96 -19.13
C TRP A 106 0.03 8.86 -20.19
N LYS A 107 -1.11 8.22 -20.51
CA LYS A 107 -1.20 7.11 -21.49
C LYS A 107 -0.27 5.95 -21.14
N ILE A 108 -0.05 5.71 -19.85
CA ILE A 108 0.75 4.59 -19.35
C ILE A 108 -0.03 3.75 -18.35
N SER A 109 0.40 2.51 -18.20
CA SER A 109 0.01 1.61 -17.12
C SER A 109 1.26 0.99 -16.49
N ILE A 110 1.15 0.64 -15.20
CA ILE A 110 2.20 -0.04 -14.46
C ILE A 110 1.68 -1.40 -13.97
N SER A 111 2.54 -2.42 -14.03
CA SER A 111 2.28 -3.73 -13.47
C SER A 111 2.78 -3.83 -12.03
N HIS A 112 2.23 -4.77 -11.25
CA HIS A 112 2.74 -5.10 -9.92
C HIS A 112 4.23 -5.46 -9.96
N GLN A 113 4.66 -6.22 -10.98
CA GLN A 113 6.06 -6.61 -11.15
C GLN A 113 6.97 -5.39 -11.36
N GLN A 114 6.53 -4.37 -12.09
CA GLN A 114 7.30 -3.13 -12.25
C GLN A 114 7.44 -2.38 -10.94
N VAL A 115 6.42 -2.39 -10.08
CA VAL A 115 6.52 -1.79 -8.74
C VAL A 115 7.48 -2.59 -7.86
N LEU A 116 7.37 -3.92 -7.85
CA LEU A 116 8.23 -4.82 -7.07
C LEU A 116 9.71 -4.64 -7.43
N GLN A 117 10.04 -4.52 -8.72
CA GLN A 117 11.41 -4.28 -9.19
C GLN A 117 12.00 -2.93 -8.76
N ASN A 118 11.18 -2.03 -8.21
CA ASN A 118 11.59 -0.72 -7.72
C ASN A 118 11.48 -0.61 -6.20
N LEU A 119 11.21 -1.70 -5.48
CA LEU A 119 11.32 -1.73 -4.02
C LEU A 119 12.79 -1.64 -3.60
N THR A 120 13.03 -0.96 -2.49
CA THR A 120 14.31 -0.91 -1.78
C THR A 120 14.23 -1.76 -0.52
N LYS A 121 15.40 -2.15 0.02
CA LYS A 121 15.47 -2.96 1.26
C LYS A 121 14.70 -2.34 2.44
N ARG A 122 14.65 -0.99 2.52
CA ARG A 122 13.95 -0.25 3.59
C ARG A 122 12.43 -0.28 3.47
N GLU A 123 11.89 -0.75 2.35
CA GLU A 123 10.44 -0.84 2.10
C GLU A 123 9.93 -2.29 2.19
N ILE A 124 10.83 -3.22 2.53
CA ILE A 124 10.50 -4.62 2.82
C ILE A 124 10.44 -4.73 4.34
N ASP A 125 9.44 -5.45 4.84
CA ASP A 125 9.28 -5.73 6.26
C ASP A 125 10.53 -6.43 6.83
N GLU A 126 10.99 -5.98 7.99
CA GLU A 126 12.16 -6.55 8.66
C GLU A 126 11.97 -8.02 9.02
N GLU A 127 10.73 -8.45 9.29
CA GLU A 127 10.41 -9.86 9.54
C GLU A 127 10.72 -10.71 8.31
N ILE A 128 10.29 -10.26 7.13
CA ILE A 128 10.57 -10.96 5.87
C ILE A 128 12.06 -11.02 5.61
N VAL A 129 12.79 -9.92 5.84
CA VAL A 129 14.25 -9.89 5.72
C VAL A 129 14.88 -10.90 6.69
N GLY A 130 14.38 -10.96 7.93
CA GLY A 130 14.82 -11.91 8.95
C GLY A 130 14.62 -13.36 8.53
N ILE A 131 13.46 -13.69 7.93
CA ILE A 131 13.18 -15.03 7.41
C ILE A 131 14.20 -15.43 6.34
N PHE A 132 14.51 -14.55 5.38
CA PHE A 132 15.49 -14.85 4.34
C PHE A 132 16.91 -15.03 4.91
N LEU A 133 17.31 -14.23 5.89
CA LEU A 133 18.60 -14.38 6.56
C LEU A 133 18.68 -15.70 7.36
N ALA A 134 17.59 -16.10 8.02
CA ALA A 134 17.52 -17.37 8.72
C ALA A 134 17.62 -18.56 7.76
N LEU A 135 16.99 -18.46 6.58
CA LEU A 135 17.08 -19.45 5.52
C LEU A 135 18.51 -19.55 4.96
N GLU A 136 19.18 -18.42 4.73
CA GLU A 136 20.57 -18.38 4.29
C GLU A 136 21.50 -19.09 5.28
N GLN A 137 21.39 -18.77 6.58
CA GLN A 137 22.15 -19.44 7.63
C GLN A 137 21.86 -20.94 7.72
N PHE A 138 20.61 -21.35 7.53
CA PHE A 138 20.25 -22.76 7.50
C PHE A 138 20.91 -23.48 6.33
N LEU A 139 20.88 -22.90 5.13
CA LEU A 139 21.50 -23.49 3.94
C LEU A 139 23.02 -23.58 4.10
N GLU A 140 23.68 -22.52 4.58
CA GLU A 140 25.14 -22.52 4.80
C GLU A 140 25.60 -23.62 5.77
N ARG A 141 24.85 -23.83 6.86
CA ARG A 141 25.16 -24.88 7.86
C ARG A 141 25.03 -26.28 7.27
N ASN A 142 24.01 -26.53 6.46
CA ASN A 142 23.76 -27.87 5.91
C ASN A 142 24.62 -28.20 4.68
N VAL A 143 25.01 -27.19 3.89
CA VAL A 143 25.97 -27.36 2.80
C VAL A 143 27.39 -27.61 3.34
N SER A 144 27.77 -26.96 4.44
CA SER A 144 29.08 -27.16 5.09
C SER A 144 29.20 -28.49 5.87
N ALA A 145 28.08 -29.12 6.22
CA ALA A 145 28.05 -30.42 6.91
C ALA A 145 28.03 -31.64 5.96
N SER A 146 28.02 -31.39 4.63
CA SER A 146 27.89 -32.42 3.60
C SER A 146 29.20 -32.76 2.86
N PHE A 147 30.36 -32.37 3.42
CA PHE A 147 31.70 -32.69 2.89
C PHE A 147 32.62 -33.25 3.97
#